data_AF-A0A818FI07-F1
#
_entry.id   AF-A0A818FI07-F1
#
_cell.length_a   1.000
_cell.length_b   1.000
_cell.length_c   1.000
_cell.angle_alpha   90.00
_cell.angle_beta   90.00
_cell.angle_gamma   90.00
#
_symmetry.space_group_name_H-M   'P 1'
#
loop_
_entity.id
_entity.type
_entity.pdbx_description
1 polymer ?
#
loop_
_entity_poly.entity_id
_entity_poly.type
_entity_poly.pdbx_seq_one_letter_code
_entity_poly.pdbx_strand_id
1 'polypeptide(L)'
;MHCVEKTLAVADAMKSKRFKEAQELRGRSFKGNLETYIRLSKLRPKLFSNKQHSFNLAVLNVGAPAGGVNATIRSIVRYGLCEGHNTFAIFDGFEGLINNQVKSLQWTAVNGWSSVGGSLLGCQKTSAAKVGLAAVAEKVRENNFHALFVIGGYEAYLSVLQMYDARSTHPEFQIPLICIPATISNNVPGTEFSIGADTALNEIVKICDKIKQSAQGSKRRIFVIETMGGYCGYLATMAALASGADQAYIYEEPFTIKDLIDDVDHLRKKMEGHLKRGLLLRNEMANEHYSTDFITKLLQEEGKGVFSARSNVLGHMQQGGLPSPFDRAFGTKLGCKAVTYAVSLIEQAATEEGKVVCNTPASAVVLGLIKRQNEFTPVETLKSNTDIEHRMPLEQWWLKLRPLLRILAKHESVYVGDFVETSIDDVD
;
A
#
# COMPACT_ATOMS: atom_id res chain seq x y z
N MET A 1 -24.50 12.80 -22.85
CA MET A 1 -24.03 12.89 -24.25
C MET A 1 -22.51 12.99 -24.36
N HIS A 2 -21.85 13.85 -23.58
CA HIS A 2 -20.38 14.03 -23.61
C HIS A 2 -19.50 12.75 -23.49
N CYS A 3 -19.85 11.78 -22.64
CA CYS A 3 -19.08 10.52 -22.55
C CYS A 3 -19.18 9.65 -23.81
N VAL A 4 -20.33 9.68 -24.49
CA VAL A 4 -20.57 8.94 -25.73
C VAL A 4 -19.78 9.59 -26.86
N GLU A 5 -19.81 10.92 -26.96
CA GLU A 5 -19.01 11.69 -27.94
C GLU A 5 -17.52 11.42 -27.80
N LYS A 6 -16.97 11.43 -26.57
CA LYS A 6 -15.56 11.09 -26.32
C LYS A 6 -15.21 9.68 -26.79
N THR A 7 -16.12 8.72 -26.61
CA THR A 7 -15.90 7.33 -27.04
C THR A 7 -15.93 7.22 -28.56
N LEU A 8 -16.85 7.92 -29.23
CA LEU A 8 -16.93 7.98 -30.69
C LEU A 8 -15.72 8.69 -31.29
N ALA A 9 -15.21 9.75 -30.66
CA ALA A 9 -14.00 10.46 -31.08
C ALA A 9 -12.76 9.55 -31.09
N VAL A 10 -12.63 8.63 -30.12
CA VAL A 10 -11.56 7.62 -30.13
C VAL A 10 -11.69 6.70 -31.35
N ALA A 11 -12.90 6.25 -31.67
CA ALA A 11 -13.14 5.37 -32.82
C ALA A 11 -12.82 6.08 -34.14
N ASP A 12 -13.19 7.35 -34.27
CA ASP A 12 -12.90 8.16 -35.44
C ASP A 12 -11.40 8.44 -35.61
N ALA A 13 -10.71 8.79 -34.52
CA ALA A 13 -9.25 8.98 -34.52
C ALA A 13 -8.52 7.69 -34.94
N MET A 14 -8.99 6.52 -34.49
CA MET A 14 -8.45 5.22 -34.91
C MET A 14 -8.69 4.93 -36.39
N LYS A 15 -9.90 5.18 -36.92
CA LYS A 15 -10.21 5.00 -38.36
C LYS A 15 -9.37 5.90 -39.25
N SER A 16 -9.17 7.14 -38.81
CA SER A 16 -8.38 8.16 -39.51
C SER A 16 -6.86 8.01 -39.31
N LYS A 17 -6.40 6.93 -38.65
CA LYS A 17 -4.98 6.68 -38.33
C LYS A 17 -4.31 7.80 -37.49
N ARG A 18 -5.10 8.58 -36.75
CA ARG A 18 -4.64 9.63 -35.82
C ARG A 18 -4.32 9.02 -34.45
N PHE A 19 -3.31 8.15 -34.40
CA PHE A 19 -3.02 7.32 -33.22
C PHE A 19 -2.61 8.11 -31.96
N LYS A 20 -1.89 9.24 -32.12
CA LYS A 20 -1.51 10.10 -31.00
C LYS A 20 -2.73 10.72 -30.31
N GLU A 21 -3.67 11.20 -31.10
CA GLU A 21 -4.92 11.76 -30.60
C GLU A 21 -5.79 10.69 -29.94
N ALA A 22 -5.87 9.49 -30.53
CA ALA A 22 -6.57 8.35 -29.91
C ALA A 22 -5.97 7.98 -28.54
N GLN A 23 -4.65 8.12 -28.36
CA GLN A 23 -3.98 7.91 -27.08
C GLN A 23 -4.32 9.02 -26.06
N GLU A 24 -4.34 10.27 -26.49
CA GLU A 24 -4.66 11.43 -25.63
C GLU A 24 -6.11 11.39 -25.15
N LEU A 25 -7.05 11.00 -26.01
CA LEU A 25 -8.46 10.83 -25.68
C LEU A 25 -8.73 9.76 -24.62
N ARG A 26 -7.84 8.76 -24.47
CA ARG A 26 -7.91 7.75 -23.39
C ARG A 26 -7.39 8.27 -22.03
N GLY A 27 -6.81 9.46 -22.02
CA GLY A 27 -6.41 10.17 -20.80
C GLY A 27 -4.97 9.92 -20.35
N ARG A 28 -4.55 10.73 -19.38
CA ARG A 28 -3.17 10.80 -18.88
C ARG A 28 -2.65 9.46 -18.33
N SER A 29 -3.51 8.70 -17.65
CA SER A 29 -3.15 7.39 -17.09
C SER A 29 -2.78 6.37 -18.18
N PHE A 30 -3.58 6.30 -19.25
CA PHE A 30 -3.32 5.42 -20.39
C PHE A 30 -2.00 5.78 -21.07
N LYS A 31 -1.77 7.08 -21.32
CA LYS A 31 -0.52 7.58 -21.91
C LYS A 31 0.69 7.19 -21.08
N GLY A 32 0.67 7.47 -19.77
CA GLY A 32 1.79 7.15 -18.87
C GLY A 32 2.07 5.65 -18.75
N ASN A 33 1.01 4.82 -18.74
CA ASN A 33 1.17 3.35 -18.72
C ASN A 33 1.78 2.83 -20.03
N LEU A 34 1.36 3.36 -21.18
CA LEU A 34 1.92 2.97 -22.48
C LEU A 34 3.40 3.37 -22.59
N GLU A 35 3.77 4.57 -22.17
CA GLU A 35 5.15 5.03 -22.15
C GLU A 35 6.02 4.15 -21.24
N THR A 36 5.53 3.84 -20.05
CA THR A 36 6.19 2.93 -19.10
C THR A 36 6.38 1.54 -19.72
N TYR A 37 5.34 1.01 -20.36
CA TYR A 37 5.42 -0.29 -21.04
C TYR A 37 6.44 -0.30 -22.18
N ILE A 38 6.44 0.72 -23.05
CA ILE A 38 7.39 0.83 -24.16
C ILE A 38 8.84 0.90 -23.65
N ARG A 39 9.08 1.61 -22.53
CA ARG A 39 10.40 1.70 -21.92
C ARG A 39 10.86 0.36 -21.33
N LEU A 40 9.98 -0.35 -20.62
CA LEU A 40 10.33 -1.56 -19.88
C LEU A 40 10.24 -2.87 -20.67
N SER A 41 9.60 -2.86 -21.84
CA SER A 41 9.36 -4.06 -22.67
C SER A 41 10.51 -4.42 -23.62
N LYS A 42 11.44 -3.50 -23.89
CA LYS A 42 12.55 -3.75 -24.83
C LYS A 42 13.50 -4.81 -24.28
N LEU A 43 13.89 -5.78 -25.12
CA LEU A 43 14.81 -6.86 -24.73
C LEU A 43 16.24 -6.34 -24.47
N ARG A 44 16.66 -5.34 -25.25
CA ARG A 44 17.87 -4.55 -25.07
C ARG A 44 17.47 -3.09 -25.03
N PRO A 45 17.57 -2.40 -23.88
CA PRO A 45 17.30 -0.97 -23.83
C PRO A 45 18.34 -0.26 -24.69
N LYS A 46 17.92 0.65 -25.57
CA LYS A 46 18.82 1.71 -26.03
C LYS A 46 18.96 2.65 -24.85
N LEU A 47 20.17 3.10 -24.52
CA LEU A 47 20.35 4.24 -23.62
C LEU A 47 19.52 5.38 -24.20
N PHE A 48 18.52 5.84 -23.45
CA PHE A 48 17.63 6.90 -23.92
C PHE A 48 18.26 8.28 -23.73
N SER A 49 19.37 8.33 -22.98
CA SER A 49 20.13 9.53 -22.71
C SER A 49 21.63 9.29 -22.97
N ASN A 50 22.24 10.17 -23.78
CA ASN A 50 23.70 10.33 -23.87
C ASN A 50 24.19 11.24 -22.72
N LYS A 51 23.68 11.03 -21.50
CA LYS A 51 24.06 11.84 -20.33
C LYS A 51 25.52 11.57 -19.98
N GLN A 52 26.27 12.65 -19.76
CA GLN A 52 27.70 12.65 -19.46
C GLN A 52 28.03 12.05 -18.08
N HIS A 53 27.05 11.98 -17.18
CA HIS A 53 27.22 11.50 -15.81
C HIS A 53 26.25 10.36 -15.45
N SER A 54 26.81 9.25 -14.96
CA SER A 54 26.06 8.12 -14.40
C SER A 54 25.96 8.25 -12.89
N PHE A 55 24.74 8.20 -12.34
CA PHE A 55 24.52 8.20 -10.89
C PHE A 55 24.33 6.79 -10.33
N ASN A 56 24.68 6.56 -9.06
CA ASN A 56 24.48 5.30 -8.36
C ASN A 56 23.17 5.35 -7.57
N LEU A 57 22.20 4.56 -8.02
CA LEU A 57 20.85 4.49 -7.49
C LEU A 57 20.69 3.20 -6.67
N ALA A 58 20.46 3.30 -5.36
CA ALA A 58 20.35 2.14 -4.48
C ALA A 58 18.89 1.86 -4.09
N VAL A 59 18.49 0.59 -4.06
CA VAL A 59 17.16 0.15 -3.62
C VAL A 59 17.26 -0.91 -2.53
N LEU A 60 16.41 -0.79 -1.51
CA LEU A 60 16.27 -1.79 -0.44
C LEU A 60 14.81 -1.96 -0.03
N ASN A 61 14.54 -3.08 0.65
CA ASN A 61 13.24 -3.38 1.23
C ASN A 61 13.29 -3.34 2.76
N VAL A 62 12.27 -2.75 3.39
CA VAL A 62 12.15 -2.64 4.86
C VAL A 62 10.73 -2.98 5.30
N GLY A 63 10.59 -3.86 6.28
CA GLY A 63 9.30 -4.33 6.78
C GLY A 63 8.92 -5.71 6.27
N ALA A 64 7.63 -6.03 6.37
CA ALA A 64 7.08 -7.31 5.93
C ALA A 64 7.00 -7.42 4.40
N PRO A 65 7.06 -8.64 3.82
CA PRO A 65 6.87 -8.83 2.39
C PRO A 65 5.44 -8.47 1.97
N ALA A 66 5.32 -7.89 0.77
CA ALA A 66 4.05 -7.47 0.20
C ALA A 66 4.01 -7.72 -1.32
N GLY A 67 2.83 -8.05 -1.85
CA GLY A 67 2.63 -8.30 -3.28
C GLY A 67 2.97 -7.06 -4.11
N GLY A 68 3.88 -7.18 -5.08
CA GLY A 68 4.22 -6.09 -6.02
C GLY A 68 5.55 -5.40 -5.73
N VAL A 69 6.18 -5.65 -4.58
CA VAL A 69 7.51 -5.11 -4.22
C VAL A 69 8.56 -5.45 -5.28
N ASN A 70 8.61 -6.70 -5.76
CA ASN A 70 9.53 -7.13 -6.80
C ASN A 70 9.27 -6.43 -8.15
N ALA A 71 8.00 -6.09 -8.46
CA ALA A 71 7.66 -5.32 -9.64
C ALA A 71 8.18 -3.87 -9.55
N THR A 72 8.09 -3.26 -8.37
CA THR A 72 8.67 -1.95 -8.05
C THR A 72 10.18 -1.96 -8.23
N ILE A 73 10.89 -2.90 -7.60
CA ILE A 73 12.36 -3.03 -7.72
C ILE A 73 12.77 -3.20 -9.19
N ARG A 74 12.10 -4.12 -9.90
CA ARG A 74 12.34 -4.34 -11.34
C ARG A 74 12.20 -3.04 -12.13
N SER A 75 11.18 -2.24 -11.84
CA SER A 75 10.95 -0.99 -12.56
C SER A 75 11.99 0.07 -12.23
N ILE A 76 12.44 0.19 -10.98
CA ILE A 76 13.54 1.08 -10.57
C ILE A 76 14.83 0.70 -11.30
N VAL A 77 15.20 -0.59 -11.26
CA VAL A 77 16.41 -1.11 -11.90
C VAL A 77 16.38 -0.86 -13.41
N ARG A 78 15.33 -1.32 -14.09
CA ARG A 78 15.23 -1.18 -15.54
C ARG A 78 15.16 0.29 -15.97
N TYR A 79 14.40 1.11 -15.25
CA TYR A 79 14.26 2.52 -15.62
C TYR A 79 15.56 3.30 -15.35
N GLY A 80 16.24 3.05 -14.23
CA GLY A 80 17.57 3.63 -13.95
C GLY A 80 18.60 3.28 -15.02
N LEU A 81 18.66 2.01 -15.43
CA LEU A 81 19.54 1.57 -16.52
C LEU A 81 19.17 2.20 -17.88
N CYS A 82 17.88 2.38 -18.18
CA CYS A 82 17.41 3.07 -19.39
C CYS A 82 17.86 4.55 -19.45
N GLU A 83 17.93 5.22 -18.30
CA GLU A 83 18.39 6.61 -18.16
C GLU A 83 19.93 6.72 -18.12
N GLY A 84 20.67 5.60 -18.11
CA GLY A 84 22.14 5.57 -18.10
C GLY A 84 22.77 5.61 -16.71
N HIS A 85 22.02 5.23 -15.67
CA HIS A 85 22.47 5.22 -14.29
C HIS A 85 22.79 3.79 -13.80
N ASN A 86 23.68 3.69 -12.83
CA ASN A 86 24.02 2.42 -12.18
C ASN A 86 22.99 2.12 -11.09
N THR A 87 22.48 0.89 -11.07
CA THR A 87 21.48 0.49 -10.07
C THR A 87 22.03 -0.60 -9.16
N PHE A 88 21.90 -0.40 -7.85
CA PHE A 88 22.37 -1.30 -6.80
C PHE A 88 21.18 -1.81 -5.99
N ALA A 89 21.18 -3.10 -5.69
CA ALA A 89 20.29 -3.69 -4.72
C ALA A 89 21.03 -4.00 -3.43
N ILE A 90 20.42 -3.60 -2.33
CA ILE A 90 20.85 -3.92 -0.98
C ILE A 90 19.96 -5.07 -0.50
N PHE A 91 20.57 -6.21 -0.22
CA PHE A 91 19.88 -7.38 0.29
C PHE A 91 19.65 -7.23 1.80
N ASP A 92 18.60 -7.84 2.33
CA ASP A 92 18.27 -7.91 3.76
C ASP A 92 18.21 -6.54 4.47
N GLY A 93 17.74 -5.51 3.74
CA GLY A 93 17.48 -4.17 4.28
C GLY A 93 18.72 -3.47 4.82
N PHE A 94 18.57 -2.72 5.90
CA PHE A 94 19.69 -1.97 6.49
C PHE A 94 20.72 -2.89 7.19
N GLU A 95 20.31 -4.06 7.68
CA GLU A 95 21.26 -5.03 8.25
C GLU A 95 22.21 -5.56 7.18
N GLY A 96 21.67 -5.93 6.02
CA GLY A 96 22.51 -6.35 4.91
C GLY A 96 23.36 -5.21 4.33
N LEU A 97 22.91 -3.95 4.39
CA LEU A 97 23.74 -2.79 4.03
C LEU A 97 25.02 -2.72 4.88
N ILE A 98 24.89 -2.84 6.21
CA ILE A 98 26.04 -2.84 7.12
C ILE A 98 26.96 -4.05 6.86
N ASN A 99 26.37 -5.19 6.54
CA ASN A 99 27.10 -6.43 6.20
C ASN A 99 27.61 -6.47 4.74
N ASN A 100 27.69 -5.34 4.05
CA ASN A 100 28.16 -5.19 2.67
C ASN A 100 27.42 -6.10 1.65
N GLN A 101 26.14 -6.40 1.89
CA GLN A 101 25.29 -7.18 0.97
C GLN A 101 24.72 -6.30 -0.15
N VAL A 102 25.59 -5.58 -0.84
CA VAL A 102 25.24 -4.69 -1.96
C VAL A 102 25.66 -5.35 -3.27
N LYS A 103 24.75 -5.44 -4.25
CA LYS A 103 25.07 -5.94 -5.58
C LYS A 103 24.56 -4.99 -6.67
N SER A 104 25.40 -4.74 -7.67
CA SER A 104 24.96 -4.08 -8.90
C SER A 104 23.98 -4.99 -9.64
N LEU A 105 22.81 -4.46 -9.99
CA LEU A 105 21.80 -5.19 -10.76
C LEU A 105 21.86 -4.81 -12.23
N GLN A 106 21.93 -5.84 -13.07
CA GLN A 106 21.86 -5.73 -14.52
C GLN A 106 20.42 -5.96 -15.02
N TRP A 107 20.13 -5.53 -16.25
CA TRP A 107 18.81 -5.65 -16.86
C TRP A 107 18.21 -7.07 -16.77
N THR A 108 19.05 -8.08 -17.00
CA THR A 108 18.67 -9.49 -16.99
C THR A 108 18.42 -10.06 -15.60
N ALA A 109 19.03 -9.48 -14.56
CA ALA A 109 18.91 -9.95 -13.18
C ALA A 109 17.47 -9.84 -12.65
N VAL A 110 16.72 -8.84 -13.11
CA VAL A 110 15.32 -8.58 -12.71
C VAL A 110 14.29 -9.14 -13.69
N ASN A 111 14.68 -10.07 -14.56
CA ASN A 111 13.76 -10.75 -15.47
C ASN A 111 12.75 -11.61 -14.70
N GLY A 112 11.46 -11.50 -15.05
CA GLY A 112 10.39 -12.27 -14.41
C GLY A 112 9.93 -11.75 -13.04
N TRP A 113 10.66 -10.83 -12.42
CA TRP A 113 10.36 -10.33 -11.06
C TRP A 113 8.98 -9.66 -10.93
N SER A 114 8.41 -9.18 -12.03
CA SER A 114 7.11 -8.50 -12.03
C SER A 114 5.96 -9.37 -11.53
N SER A 115 6.04 -10.69 -11.64
CA SER A 115 4.99 -11.62 -11.23
C SER A 115 5.33 -12.42 -9.98
N VAL A 116 6.50 -12.19 -9.39
CA VAL A 116 6.98 -12.95 -8.22
C VAL A 116 6.48 -12.28 -6.95
N GLY A 117 5.87 -13.05 -6.06
CA GLY A 117 5.48 -12.61 -4.71
C GLY A 117 6.65 -12.51 -3.75
N GLY A 118 6.37 -12.18 -2.49
CA GLY A 118 7.41 -12.03 -1.47
C GLY A 118 8.42 -10.92 -1.80
N SER A 119 9.65 -11.10 -1.32
CA SER A 119 10.77 -10.17 -1.55
C SER A 119 12.02 -10.93 -1.97
N LEU A 120 12.49 -10.70 -3.20
CA LEU A 120 13.71 -11.32 -3.72
C LEU A 120 14.99 -10.70 -3.14
N LEU A 121 14.91 -9.48 -2.60
CA LEU A 121 16.02 -8.85 -1.89
C LEU A 121 16.07 -9.22 -0.41
N GLY A 122 15.11 -9.96 0.12
CA GLY A 122 14.92 -10.10 1.56
C GLY A 122 14.15 -8.92 2.15
N CYS A 123 13.60 -9.11 3.35
CA CYS A 123 12.75 -8.15 4.03
C CYS A 123 13.06 -8.22 5.53
N GLN A 124 13.59 -7.15 6.10
CA GLN A 124 13.86 -7.03 7.54
C GLN A 124 13.04 -5.89 8.14
N LYS A 125 12.53 -6.07 9.37
CA LYS A 125 11.77 -5.03 10.10
C LYS A 125 12.68 -4.04 10.84
N THR A 126 13.99 -4.13 10.67
CA THR A 126 14.95 -3.31 11.38
C THR A 126 15.09 -1.95 10.69
N SER A 127 14.87 -0.85 11.43
CA SER A 127 15.00 0.51 10.90
C SER A 127 16.45 0.98 10.84
N ALA A 128 16.70 2.05 10.07
CA ALA A 128 18.04 2.66 9.93
C ALA A 128 18.65 3.05 11.29
N ALA A 129 17.87 3.65 12.20
CA ALA A 129 18.40 4.01 13.52
C ALA A 129 18.74 2.81 14.38
N LYS A 130 18.00 1.70 14.25
CA LYS A 130 18.22 0.50 15.06
C LYS A 130 19.53 -0.21 14.70
N VAL A 131 19.95 -0.14 13.44
CA VAL A 131 21.26 -0.66 13.02
C VAL A 131 22.42 0.33 13.25
N GLY A 132 22.10 1.62 13.44
CA GLY A 132 23.06 2.70 13.67
C GLY A 132 23.21 3.61 12.45
N LEU A 133 22.77 4.87 12.59
CA LEU A 133 22.79 5.86 11.49
C LEU A 133 24.20 6.17 10.99
N ALA A 134 25.19 6.22 11.88
CA ALA A 134 26.58 6.47 11.49
C ALA A 134 27.13 5.36 10.57
N ALA A 135 26.83 4.09 10.87
CA ALA A 135 27.24 2.96 10.05
C ALA A 135 26.51 2.97 8.69
N VAL A 136 25.21 3.32 8.67
CA VAL A 136 24.45 3.47 7.42
C VAL A 136 25.04 4.60 6.57
N ALA A 137 25.37 5.75 7.16
CA ALA A 137 25.99 6.88 6.47
C ALA A 137 27.35 6.49 5.87
N GLU A 138 28.19 5.78 6.63
CA GLU A 138 29.46 5.26 6.16
C GLU A 138 29.28 4.37 4.91
N LYS A 139 28.32 3.45 4.93
CA LYS A 139 28.04 2.58 3.78
C LYS A 139 27.48 3.32 2.57
N VAL A 140 26.67 4.37 2.79
CA VAL A 140 26.19 5.24 1.71
C VAL A 140 27.38 5.94 1.03
N ARG A 141 28.36 6.42 1.81
CA ARG A 141 29.59 7.04 1.31
C ARG A 141 30.50 6.04 0.60
N GLU A 142 30.75 4.88 1.19
CA GLU A 142 31.63 3.83 0.62
C GLU A 142 31.15 3.38 -0.77
N ASN A 143 29.84 3.21 -0.95
CA ASN A 143 29.25 2.80 -2.22
C ASN A 143 28.95 3.98 -3.16
N ASN A 144 29.22 5.22 -2.71
CA ASN A 144 28.94 6.46 -3.42
C ASN A 144 27.51 6.52 -3.97
N PHE A 145 26.50 6.28 -3.11
CA PHE A 145 25.10 6.33 -3.54
C PHE A 145 24.62 7.77 -3.69
N HIS A 146 23.96 8.07 -4.80
CA HIS A 146 23.39 9.39 -5.10
C HIS A 146 21.88 9.46 -4.88
N ALA A 147 21.19 8.33 -4.71
CA ALA A 147 19.81 8.27 -4.26
C ALA A 147 19.51 6.92 -3.61
N LEU A 148 18.58 6.92 -2.65
CA LEU A 148 18.13 5.73 -1.95
C LEU A 148 16.61 5.57 -2.07
N PHE A 149 16.19 4.42 -2.59
CA PHE A 149 14.79 4.00 -2.68
C PHE A 149 14.52 2.98 -1.57
N VAL A 150 13.68 3.36 -0.60
CA VAL A 150 13.29 2.49 0.52
C VAL A 150 11.86 2.01 0.27
N ILE A 151 11.70 0.74 -0.08
CA ILE A 151 10.39 0.15 -0.38
C ILE A 151 9.91 -0.60 0.86
N GLY A 152 8.72 -0.28 1.36
CA GLY A 152 8.26 -0.96 2.56
C GLY A 152 7.13 -0.32 3.35
N GLY A 153 6.90 -0.88 4.53
CA GLY A 153 5.81 -0.47 5.42
C GLY A 153 6.18 0.72 6.30
N TYR A 154 5.63 0.76 7.51
CA TYR A 154 5.86 1.84 8.46
C TYR A 154 7.34 1.99 8.83
N GLU A 155 8.07 0.88 8.97
CA GLU A 155 9.51 0.88 9.27
C GLU A 155 10.35 1.50 8.15
N ALA A 156 9.89 1.46 6.89
CA ALA A 156 10.52 2.16 5.77
C ALA A 156 10.34 3.67 5.89
N TYR A 157 9.11 4.12 6.15
CA TYR A 157 8.80 5.53 6.42
C TYR A 157 9.62 6.07 7.59
N LEU A 158 9.62 5.35 8.72
CA LEU A 158 10.38 5.72 9.91
C LEU A 158 11.88 5.80 9.61
N SER A 159 12.43 4.88 8.82
CA SER A 159 13.85 4.91 8.47
C SER A 159 14.21 6.14 7.63
N VAL A 160 13.38 6.51 6.65
CA VAL A 160 13.61 7.72 5.85
C VAL A 160 13.48 8.98 6.71
N LEU A 161 12.51 9.04 7.62
CA LEU A 161 12.37 10.14 8.58
C LEU A 161 13.61 10.26 9.48
N GLN A 162 14.11 9.14 10.02
CA GLN A 162 15.32 9.11 10.86
C GLN A 162 16.57 9.56 10.09
N MET A 163 16.70 9.16 8.82
CA MET A 163 17.81 9.60 7.96
C MET A 163 17.69 11.09 7.60
N TYR A 164 16.46 11.59 7.41
CA TYR A 164 16.20 13.01 7.17
C TYR A 164 16.60 13.87 8.38
N ASP A 165 16.13 13.51 9.58
CA ASP A 165 16.46 14.22 10.83
C ASP A 165 17.98 14.24 11.09
N ALA A 166 18.69 13.21 10.62
CA ALA A 166 20.12 13.05 10.78
C ALA A 166 20.99 13.72 9.69
N ARG A 167 20.39 14.47 8.74
CA ARG A 167 21.14 15.18 7.68
C ARG A 167 22.08 16.28 8.19
N SER A 168 21.84 16.79 9.40
CA SER A 168 22.68 17.80 10.05
C SER A 168 23.98 17.19 10.59
N THR A 169 23.94 15.94 11.06
CA THR A 169 25.10 15.22 11.59
C THR A 169 25.78 14.34 10.55
N HIS A 170 25.04 13.87 9.55
CA HIS A 170 25.52 12.97 8.49
C HIS A 170 25.21 13.57 7.09
N PRO A 171 26.15 14.34 6.50
CA PRO A 171 26.01 14.91 5.16
C PRO A 171 25.77 13.86 4.07
N GLU A 172 26.13 12.60 4.30
CA GLU A 172 25.88 11.46 3.41
C GLU A 172 24.39 11.22 3.13
N PHE A 173 23.50 11.66 4.03
CA PHE A 173 22.06 11.57 3.84
C PHE A 173 21.46 12.74 3.04
N GLN A 174 22.28 13.71 2.63
CA GLN A 174 21.87 14.82 1.76
C GLN A 174 21.77 14.38 0.29
N ILE A 175 21.14 13.23 0.07
CA ILE A 175 20.78 12.67 -1.23
C ILE A 175 19.26 12.50 -1.28
N PRO A 176 18.63 12.33 -2.45
CA PRO A 176 17.22 11.95 -2.54
C PRO A 176 16.94 10.62 -1.82
N LEU A 177 16.07 10.69 -0.82
CA LEU A 177 15.55 9.55 -0.06
C LEU A 177 14.06 9.42 -0.41
N ILE A 178 13.69 8.33 -1.10
CA ILE A 178 12.30 8.12 -1.53
C ILE A 178 11.76 6.86 -0.86
N CYS A 179 10.77 7.06 0.00
CA CYS A 179 9.97 5.99 0.57
C CYS A 179 8.86 5.61 -0.43
N ILE A 180 8.78 4.32 -0.78
CA ILE A 180 7.69 3.77 -1.59
C ILE A 180 6.85 2.85 -0.70
N PRO A 181 5.63 3.24 -0.31
CA PRO A 181 4.78 2.46 0.58
C PRO A 181 4.45 1.08 0.02
N ALA A 182 4.84 0.04 0.75
CA ALA A 182 4.58 -1.36 0.45
C ALA A 182 4.32 -2.15 1.73
N THR A 183 3.05 -2.48 1.96
CA THR A 183 2.56 -3.23 3.13
C THR A 183 1.14 -3.70 2.82
N ILE A 184 0.74 -4.83 3.39
CA ILE A 184 -0.63 -5.31 3.28
C ILE A 184 -1.60 -4.46 4.11
N SER A 185 -1.12 -3.86 5.20
CA SER A 185 -1.96 -3.15 6.18
C SER A 185 -2.46 -1.78 5.72
N ASN A 186 -1.85 -1.22 4.67
CA ASN A 186 -2.13 0.14 4.20
C ASN A 186 -2.01 1.21 5.31
N ASN A 187 -1.00 1.07 6.18
CA ASN A 187 -0.79 1.90 7.37
C ASN A 187 0.37 2.90 7.23
N VAL A 188 0.81 3.19 6.00
CA VAL A 188 1.92 4.15 5.77
C VAL A 188 1.35 5.55 5.55
N PRO A 189 1.76 6.56 6.33
CA PRO A 189 1.35 7.94 6.13
C PRO A 189 1.73 8.47 4.73
N GLY A 190 0.92 9.39 4.20
CA GLY A 190 1.19 10.04 2.92
C GLY A 190 0.73 9.26 1.69
N THR A 191 0.03 8.13 1.86
CA THR A 191 -0.62 7.41 0.75
C THR A 191 -2.00 6.89 1.15
N GLU A 192 -2.94 6.92 0.22
CA GLU A 192 -4.24 6.25 0.36
C GLU A 192 -4.15 4.74 0.06
N PHE A 193 -3.08 4.33 -0.64
CA PHE A 193 -2.87 2.95 -1.11
C PHE A 193 -1.39 2.55 -1.10
N SER A 194 -1.05 1.51 -0.35
CA SER A 194 0.27 0.86 -0.37
C SER A 194 0.31 -0.32 -1.33
N ILE A 195 1.49 -0.57 -1.89
CA ILE A 195 1.72 -1.78 -2.71
C ILE A 195 1.49 -3.02 -1.84
N GLY A 196 0.70 -3.95 -2.35
CA GLY A 196 0.37 -5.22 -1.72
C GLY A 196 -0.97 -5.24 -1.00
N ALA A 197 -1.59 -4.07 -0.78
CA ALA A 197 -2.90 -3.98 -0.16
C ALA A 197 -4.00 -4.60 -1.05
N ASP A 198 -3.93 -4.44 -2.38
CA ASP A 198 -4.91 -5.03 -3.31
C ASP A 198 -4.78 -6.56 -3.33
N THR A 199 -3.55 -7.07 -3.43
CA THR A 199 -3.27 -8.51 -3.38
C THR A 199 -3.83 -9.11 -2.10
N ALA A 200 -3.56 -8.48 -0.95
CA ALA A 200 -4.03 -8.97 0.34
C ALA A 200 -5.56 -8.95 0.45
N LEU A 201 -6.18 -7.84 0.04
CA LEU A 201 -7.63 -7.70 0.04
C LEU A 201 -8.31 -8.77 -0.82
N ASN A 202 -7.80 -9.03 -2.02
CA ASN A 202 -8.34 -10.07 -2.90
C ASN A 202 -8.22 -11.47 -2.29
N GLU A 203 -7.11 -11.79 -1.61
CA GLU A 203 -6.96 -13.08 -0.94
C GLU A 203 -7.92 -13.23 0.25
N ILE A 204 -8.10 -12.18 1.05
CA ILE A 204 -9.08 -12.18 2.14
C ILE A 204 -10.49 -12.42 1.58
N VAL A 205 -10.89 -11.70 0.53
CA VAL A 205 -12.21 -11.86 -0.10
C VAL A 205 -12.41 -13.28 -0.64
N LYS A 206 -11.42 -13.86 -1.33
CA LYS A 206 -11.48 -15.26 -1.80
C LYS A 206 -11.67 -16.24 -0.65
N ILE A 207 -10.99 -16.01 0.49
CA ILE A 207 -11.13 -16.87 1.66
C ILE A 207 -12.52 -16.71 2.29
N CYS A 208 -13.00 -15.47 2.44
CA CYS A 208 -14.35 -15.17 2.89
C CYS A 208 -15.40 -15.90 2.04
N ASP A 209 -15.26 -15.89 0.71
CA ASP A 209 -16.21 -16.55 -0.18
C ASP A 209 -16.19 -18.07 -0.05
N LYS A 210 -15.01 -18.69 0.07
CA LYS A 210 -14.88 -20.13 0.37
C LYS A 210 -15.53 -20.49 1.71
N ILE A 211 -15.35 -19.65 2.73
CA ILE A 211 -15.96 -19.83 4.05
C ILE A 211 -17.48 -19.69 3.99
N LYS A 212 -18.00 -18.69 3.26
CA LYS A 212 -19.44 -18.54 3.03
C LYS A 212 -20.05 -19.74 2.32
N GLN A 213 -19.34 -20.32 1.34
CA GLN A 213 -19.79 -21.54 0.66
C GLN A 213 -19.86 -22.73 1.62
N SER A 214 -18.87 -22.87 2.51
CA SER A 214 -18.91 -23.85 3.60
C SER A 214 -20.09 -23.63 4.54
N ALA A 215 -20.39 -22.35 4.87
CA ALA A 215 -21.54 -22.00 5.70
C ALA A 215 -22.88 -22.42 5.06
N GLN A 216 -23.03 -22.29 3.73
CA GLN A 216 -24.25 -22.68 3.00
C GLN A 216 -24.58 -24.17 3.10
N GLY A 217 -23.56 -25.04 3.21
CA GLY A 217 -23.75 -26.49 3.37
C GLY A 217 -24.20 -26.92 4.77
N SER A 218 -24.16 -26.02 5.76
CA SER A 218 -24.51 -26.29 7.16
C SER A 218 -25.76 -25.51 7.59
N LYS A 219 -26.61 -26.08 8.44
CA LYS A 219 -27.77 -25.34 8.98
C LYS A 219 -27.27 -24.24 9.94
N ARG A 220 -27.46 -22.97 9.57
CA ARG A 220 -27.30 -21.74 10.38
C ARG A 220 -25.93 -21.59 11.06
N ARG A 221 -24.97 -20.97 10.34
CA ARG A 221 -23.59 -20.78 10.84
C ARG A 221 -23.06 -19.36 10.61
N ILE A 222 -22.30 -18.88 11.59
CA ILE A 222 -21.59 -17.60 11.59
C ILE A 222 -20.08 -17.87 11.61
N PHE A 223 -19.34 -17.08 10.84
CA PHE A 223 -17.89 -17.11 10.87
C PHE A 223 -17.32 -15.77 11.33
N VAL A 224 -16.40 -15.81 12.30
CA VAL A 224 -15.57 -14.69 12.72
C VAL A 224 -14.21 -14.84 12.04
N ILE A 225 -13.86 -13.91 11.15
CA ILE A 225 -12.61 -13.94 10.40
C ILE A 225 -11.66 -12.89 10.96
N GLU A 226 -10.50 -13.33 11.45
CA GLU A 226 -9.45 -12.42 11.90
C GLU A 226 -8.52 -12.08 10.74
N THR A 227 -8.39 -10.79 10.45
CA THR A 227 -7.44 -10.25 9.48
C THR A 227 -6.28 -9.58 10.18
N MET A 228 -5.08 -9.64 9.61
CA MET A 228 -3.98 -8.78 10.06
C MET A 228 -4.25 -7.30 9.69
N GLY A 229 -3.36 -6.42 10.12
CA GLY A 229 -3.40 -5.00 9.79
C GLY A 229 -2.68 -4.12 10.80
N GLY A 230 -2.08 -4.71 11.85
CA GLY A 230 -1.74 -3.97 13.06
C GLY A 230 -2.99 -3.28 13.58
N TYR A 231 -2.83 -2.03 14.02
CA TYR A 231 -3.93 -1.17 14.44
C TYR A 231 -4.73 -0.56 13.27
N CYS A 232 -4.34 -0.80 12.01
CA CYS A 232 -5.07 -0.30 10.85
C CYS A 232 -6.17 -1.28 10.40
N GLY A 233 -7.42 -0.85 10.53
CA GLY A 233 -8.62 -1.59 10.17
C GLY A 233 -8.95 -1.66 8.67
N TYR A 234 -8.05 -1.19 7.79
CA TYR A 234 -8.28 -1.12 6.34
C TYR A 234 -8.69 -2.46 5.74
N LEU A 235 -7.90 -3.52 6.00
CA LEU A 235 -8.16 -4.85 5.46
C LEU A 235 -9.49 -5.42 5.97
N ALA A 236 -9.75 -5.31 7.27
CA ALA A 236 -11.00 -5.77 7.87
C ALA A 236 -12.22 -5.05 7.27
N THR A 237 -12.18 -3.73 7.18
CA THR A 237 -13.30 -2.92 6.67
C THR A 237 -13.54 -3.14 5.18
N MET A 238 -12.49 -3.08 4.36
CA MET A 238 -12.64 -3.22 2.91
C MET A 238 -13.03 -4.65 2.53
N ALA A 239 -12.47 -5.67 3.20
CA ALA A 239 -12.85 -7.05 2.96
C ALA A 239 -14.28 -7.33 3.42
N ALA A 240 -14.73 -6.72 4.52
CA ALA A 240 -16.10 -6.83 5.00
C ALA A 240 -17.08 -6.25 3.99
N LEU A 241 -16.79 -5.06 3.46
CA LEU A 241 -17.62 -4.42 2.44
C LEU A 241 -17.67 -5.26 1.15
N ALA A 242 -16.52 -5.71 0.66
CA ALA A 242 -16.44 -6.55 -0.54
C ALA A 242 -17.10 -7.92 -0.36
N SER A 243 -17.08 -8.46 0.87
CA SER A 243 -17.66 -9.75 1.20
C SER A 243 -19.14 -9.65 1.63
N GLY A 244 -19.72 -8.46 1.80
CA GLY A 244 -21.05 -8.32 2.40
C GLY A 244 -21.11 -8.98 3.79
N ALA A 245 -20.10 -8.71 4.61
CA ALA A 245 -20.10 -9.10 6.01
C ALA A 245 -21.10 -8.27 6.82
N ASP A 246 -21.55 -8.84 7.93
CA ASP A 246 -22.51 -8.24 8.85
C ASP A 246 -21.89 -7.11 9.67
N GLN A 247 -20.66 -7.31 10.11
CA GLN A 247 -19.92 -6.35 10.92
C GLN A 247 -18.42 -6.51 10.71
N ALA A 248 -17.68 -5.43 10.94
CA ALA A 248 -16.22 -5.47 11.04
C ALA A 248 -15.74 -4.71 12.27
N TYR A 249 -15.00 -5.39 13.14
CA TYR A 249 -14.37 -4.80 14.33
C TYR A 249 -12.97 -4.32 14.02
N ILE A 250 -12.70 -3.05 14.32
CA ILE A 250 -11.43 -2.37 14.03
C ILE A 250 -10.99 -1.55 15.24
N TYR A 251 -9.73 -1.12 15.28
CA TYR A 251 -9.20 -0.32 16.39
C TYR A 251 -9.73 1.11 16.35
N GLU A 252 -9.89 1.66 15.14
CA GLU A 252 -10.31 3.04 14.92
C GLU A 252 -11.76 3.33 15.35
N GLU A 253 -12.56 2.28 15.55
CA GLU A 253 -13.95 2.36 16.03
C GLU A 253 -14.09 1.50 17.29
N PRO A 254 -13.87 2.06 18.48
CA PRO A 254 -13.99 1.34 19.74
C PRO A 254 -15.39 0.75 19.90
N PHE A 255 -15.44 -0.49 20.38
CA PHE A 255 -16.69 -1.23 20.61
C PHE A 255 -16.69 -1.85 22.00
N THR A 256 -17.88 -2.04 22.55
CA THR A 256 -18.13 -2.54 23.89
C THR A 256 -18.85 -3.89 23.85
N ILE A 257 -18.99 -4.52 25.02
CA ILE A 257 -19.80 -5.74 25.13
C ILE A 257 -21.26 -5.52 24.71
N LYS A 258 -21.80 -4.30 24.86
CA LYS A 258 -23.17 -3.98 24.45
C LYS A 258 -23.31 -4.05 22.93
N ASP A 259 -22.35 -3.47 22.21
CA ASP A 259 -22.32 -3.51 20.74
C ASP A 259 -22.24 -4.95 20.24
N LEU A 260 -21.45 -5.81 20.91
CA LEU A 260 -21.36 -7.24 20.57
C LEU A 260 -22.69 -7.98 20.80
N ILE A 261 -23.42 -7.64 21.87
CA ILE A 261 -24.75 -8.21 22.15
C ILE A 261 -25.77 -7.74 21.11
N ASP A 262 -25.74 -6.46 20.73
CA ASP A 262 -26.60 -5.91 19.67
C ASP A 262 -26.34 -6.62 18.33
N ASP A 263 -25.07 -6.85 17.99
CA ASP A 263 -24.67 -7.62 16.80
C ASP A 263 -25.19 -9.08 16.88
N VAL A 264 -25.17 -9.72 18.06
CA VAL A 264 -25.73 -11.07 18.27
C VAL A 264 -27.23 -11.07 17.97
N ASP A 265 -27.97 -10.11 18.51
CA ASP A 265 -29.43 -10.01 18.31
C ASP A 265 -29.78 -9.73 16.85
N HIS A 266 -29.02 -8.87 16.18
CA HIS A 266 -29.12 -8.67 14.73
C HIS A 266 -28.93 -9.98 13.96
N LEU A 267 -27.89 -10.75 14.29
CA LEU A 267 -27.60 -12.04 13.67
C LEU A 267 -28.67 -13.10 13.96
N ARG A 268 -29.27 -13.10 15.16
CA ARG A 268 -30.39 -14.00 15.50
C ARG A 268 -31.60 -13.71 14.62
N LYS A 269 -32.05 -12.45 14.55
CA LYS A 269 -33.15 -12.01 13.66
C LYS A 269 -32.88 -12.41 12.21
N LYS A 270 -31.63 -12.21 11.73
CA LYS A 270 -31.22 -12.58 10.38
C LYS A 270 -31.35 -14.09 10.11
N MET A 271 -31.01 -14.94 11.08
CA MET A 271 -31.04 -16.41 10.97
C MET A 271 -32.45 -17.02 10.99
N GLU A 272 -33.43 -16.28 11.49
CA GLU A 272 -34.85 -16.63 11.43
C GLU A 272 -35.43 -16.40 10.02
N GLY A 273 -34.87 -15.46 9.27
CA GLY A 273 -35.24 -15.17 7.89
C GLY A 273 -34.68 -16.16 6.86
N HIS A 274 -34.69 -15.74 5.59
CA HIS A 274 -34.21 -16.56 4.47
C HIS A 274 -32.68 -16.76 4.44
N LEU A 275 -31.90 -15.85 5.04
CA LEU A 275 -30.45 -15.88 4.99
C LEU A 275 -29.85 -16.59 6.22
N LYS A 276 -29.52 -17.88 6.07
CA LYS A 276 -29.03 -18.73 7.17
C LYS A 276 -27.50 -18.69 7.35
N ARG A 277 -26.87 -17.54 7.11
CA ARG A 277 -25.41 -17.36 7.22
C ARG A 277 -25.06 -15.99 7.80
N GLY A 278 -23.98 -15.93 8.58
CA GLY A 278 -23.40 -14.70 9.11
C GLY A 278 -21.90 -14.66 8.88
N LEU A 279 -21.36 -13.45 8.72
CA LEU A 279 -19.94 -13.22 8.53
C LEU A 279 -19.52 -11.97 9.28
N LEU A 280 -18.53 -12.10 10.15
CA LEU A 280 -17.96 -11.02 10.94
C LEU A 280 -16.47 -10.97 10.64
N LEU A 281 -15.92 -9.76 10.44
CA LEU A 281 -14.48 -9.56 10.34
C LEU A 281 -13.96 -8.89 11.60
N ARG A 282 -12.74 -9.22 12.01
CA ARG A 282 -12.06 -8.59 13.13
C ARG A 282 -10.62 -8.31 12.72
N ASN A 283 -10.16 -7.08 12.88
CA ASN A 283 -8.74 -6.77 12.81
C ASN A 283 -8.01 -7.33 14.05
N GLU A 284 -6.78 -7.81 13.88
CA GLU A 284 -5.99 -8.49 14.93
C GLU A 284 -5.79 -7.64 16.21
N MET A 285 -5.67 -6.32 16.06
CA MET A 285 -5.49 -5.34 17.15
C MET A 285 -6.77 -4.51 17.42
N ALA A 286 -7.94 -4.94 16.94
CA ALA A 286 -9.18 -4.19 17.12
C ALA A 286 -9.50 -3.91 18.61
N ASN A 287 -9.22 -4.88 19.48
CA ASN A 287 -9.31 -4.75 20.93
C ASN A 287 -8.44 -5.84 21.57
N GLU A 288 -7.75 -5.51 22.66
CA GLU A 288 -6.86 -6.42 23.39
C GLU A 288 -7.62 -7.59 24.06
N HIS A 289 -8.77 -7.31 24.67
CA HIS A 289 -9.52 -8.28 25.46
C HIS A 289 -10.61 -8.97 24.65
N TYR A 290 -11.25 -8.27 23.72
CA TYR A 290 -12.23 -8.85 22.80
C TYR A 290 -11.54 -9.56 21.63
N SER A 291 -10.87 -10.65 21.97
CA SER A 291 -10.19 -11.53 21.01
C SER A 291 -11.19 -12.25 20.10
N THR A 292 -10.69 -12.77 18.98
CA THR A 292 -11.49 -13.61 18.06
C THR A 292 -12.11 -14.82 18.76
N ASP A 293 -11.38 -15.44 19.70
CA ASP A 293 -11.89 -16.56 20.49
C ASP A 293 -13.00 -16.11 21.44
N PHE A 294 -12.81 -14.98 22.14
CA PHE A 294 -13.83 -14.40 23.01
C PHE A 294 -15.12 -14.10 22.25
N ILE A 295 -15.03 -13.36 21.15
CA ILE A 295 -16.20 -13.00 20.31
C ILE A 295 -16.90 -14.27 19.80
N THR A 296 -16.13 -15.29 19.40
CA THR A 296 -16.69 -16.55 18.91
C THR A 296 -17.44 -17.31 20.01
N LYS A 297 -16.89 -17.37 21.23
CA LYS A 297 -17.54 -18.02 22.37
C LYS A 297 -18.79 -17.26 22.82
N LEU A 298 -18.72 -15.93 22.85
CA LEU A 298 -19.87 -15.07 23.12
C LEU A 298 -21.01 -15.35 22.14
N LEU A 299 -20.72 -15.39 20.84
CA LEU A 299 -21.71 -15.72 19.80
C LEU A 299 -22.29 -17.13 19.96
N GLN A 300 -21.51 -18.11 20.41
CA GLN A 300 -21.99 -19.47 20.65
C GLN A 300 -22.98 -19.53 21.82
N GLU A 301 -22.66 -18.83 22.92
CA GLU A 301 -23.48 -18.81 24.13
C GLU A 301 -24.76 -17.99 23.90
N GLU A 302 -24.62 -16.72 23.49
CA GLU A 302 -25.75 -15.81 23.29
C GLU A 302 -26.57 -16.13 22.03
N GLY A 303 -26.03 -16.94 21.12
CA GLY A 303 -26.76 -17.50 20.00
C GLY A 303 -27.87 -18.47 20.41
N LYS A 304 -27.88 -18.99 21.66
CA LYS A 304 -28.95 -19.82 22.28
C LYS A 304 -29.48 -20.94 21.37
N GLY A 305 -28.60 -21.57 20.61
CA GLY A 305 -28.93 -22.65 19.67
C GLY A 305 -29.59 -22.23 18.35
N VAL A 306 -29.81 -20.93 18.12
CA VAL A 306 -30.34 -20.39 16.84
C VAL A 306 -29.32 -20.61 15.72
N PHE A 307 -28.04 -20.40 16.01
CA PHE A 307 -26.92 -20.62 15.10
C PHE A 307 -25.69 -21.15 15.83
N SER A 308 -24.72 -21.64 15.06
CA SER A 308 -23.38 -21.96 15.55
C SER A 308 -22.36 -20.92 15.07
N ALA A 309 -21.33 -20.61 15.87
CA ALA A 309 -20.24 -19.73 15.44
C ALA A 309 -18.89 -20.49 15.36
N ARG A 310 -18.04 -20.09 14.42
CA ARG A 310 -16.67 -20.59 14.24
C ARG A 310 -15.74 -19.42 13.92
N SER A 311 -14.49 -19.51 14.35
CA SER A 311 -13.46 -18.55 13.98
C SER A 311 -12.55 -19.09 12.89
N ASN A 312 -11.95 -18.18 12.11
CA ASN A 312 -10.81 -18.50 11.26
C ASN A 312 -9.80 -17.34 11.30
N VAL A 313 -8.58 -17.64 11.74
CA VAL A 313 -7.47 -16.67 11.74
C VAL A 313 -6.71 -16.84 10.43
N LEU A 314 -6.74 -15.82 9.56
CA LEU A 314 -6.14 -15.93 8.23
C LEU A 314 -4.61 -16.01 8.29
N GLY A 315 -4.01 -15.33 9.27
CA GLY A 315 -2.56 -15.29 9.45
C GLY A 315 -1.84 -14.84 8.18
N HIS A 316 -0.77 -15.53 7.80
CA HIS A 316 0.09 -15.10 6.68
C HIS A 316 -0.51 -15.36 5.29
N MET A 317 -1.62 -16.11 5.17
CA MET A 317 -2.24 -16.40 3.87
C MET A 317 -2.67 -15.14 3.12
N GLN A 318 -3.04 -14.09 3.85
CA GLN A 318 -3.42 -12.80 3.28
C GLN A 318 -2.23 -11.99 2.72
N GLN A 319 -0.98 -12.41 2.89
CA GLN A 319 0.11 -11.84 2.07
C GLN A 319 0.01 -12.24 0.60
N GLY A 320 -0.76 -13.30 0.34
CA GLY A 320 -0.97 -13.90 -0.97
C GLY A 320 0.23 -14.68 -1.49
N GLY A 321 0.08 -15.18 -2.70
CA GLY A 321 1.15 -15.85 -3.44
C GLY A 321 1.68 -14.92 -4.52
N LEU A 322 1.02 -14.94 -5.68
CA LEU A 322 1.37 -14.05 -6.79
C LEU A 322 0.68 -12.69 -6.60
N PRO A 323 1.37 -11.57 -6.86
CA PRO A 323 0.78 -10.25 -6.75
C PRO A 323 -0.38 -10.07 -7.75
N SER A 324 -1.38 -9.29 -7.40
CA SER A 324 -2.50 -8.96 -8.27
C SER A 324 -2.04 -8.12 -9.47
N PRO A 325 -2.79 -8.11 -10.60
CA PRO A 325 -2.46 -7.23 -11.73
C PRO A 325 -2.37 -5.76 -11.34
N PHE A 326 -3.20 -5.31 -10.39
CA PHE A 326 -3.17 -3.95 -9.87
C PHE A 326 -1.83 -3.66 -9.19
N ASP A 327 -1.41 -4.47 -8.21
CA ASP A 327 -0.16 -4.23 -7.47
C ASP A 327 1.08 -4.32 -8.38
N ARG A 328 1.07 -5.20 -9.39
CA ARG A 328 2.15 -5.28 -10.39
C ARG A 328 2.28 -3.98 -11.19
N ALA A 329 1.15 -3.48 -11.70
CA ALA A 329 1.11 -2.26 -12.50
C ALA A 329 1.39 -1.02 -11.64
N PHE A 330 0.83 -0.97 -10.44
CA PHE A 330 1.00 0.11 -9.49
C PHE A 330 2.45 0.22 -9.03
N GLY A 331 3.06 -0.89 -8.58
CA GLY A 331 4.47 -0.92 -8.20
C GLY A 331 5.40 -0.52 -9.35
N THR A 332 5.13 -0.99 -10.57
CA THR A 332 5.88 -0.58 -11.76
C THR A 332 5.78 0.93 -12.02
N LYS A 333 4.59 1.50 -11.88
CA LYS A 333 4.37 2.94 -12.06
C LYS A 333 5.08 3.77 -10.99
N LEU A 334 5.01 3.34 -9.72
CA LEU A 334 5.66 4.04 -8.62
C LEU A 334 7.19 4.01 -8.76
N GLY A 335 7.77 2.86 -9.10
CA GLY A 335 9.23 2.78 -9.28
C GLY A 335 9.75 3.66 -10.41
N CYS A 336 9.08 3.70 -11.57
CA CYS A 336 9.47 4.62 -12.66
C CYS A 336 9.36 6.10 -12.26
N LYS A 337 8.30 6.47 -11.53
CA LYS A 337 8.14 7.85 -11.02
C LYS A 337 9.19 8.21 -9.98
N ALA A 338 9.51 7.29 -9.08
CA ALA A 338 10.53 7.49 -8.07
C ALA A 338 11.88 7.79 -8.71
N VAL A 339 12.30 6.99 -9.72
CA VAL A 339 13.56 7.25 -10.43
C VAL A 339 13.53 8.59 -11.13
N THR A 340 12.45 8.91 -11.84
CA THR A 340 12.32 10.21 -12.54
C THR A 340 12.47 11.39 -11.58
N TYR A 341 11.83 11.31 -10.40
CA TYR A 341 11.90 12.35 -9.38
C TYR A 341 13.30 12.46 -8.77
N ALA A 342 13.89 11.33 -8.34
CA ALA A 342 15.23 11.31 -7.78
C ALA A 342 16.27 11.90 -8.75
N VAL A 343 16.25 11.47 -10.01
CA VAL A 343 17.16 11.96 -11.05
C VAL A 343 16.97 13.47 -11.28
N SER A 344 15.72 13.95 -11.31
CA SER A 344 15.47 15.39 -11.48
C SER A 344 16.03 16.23 -10.33
N LEU A 345 15.98 15.73 -9.10
CA LEU A 345 16.56 16.40 -7.93
C LEU A 345 18.10 16.36 -7.97
N ILE A 346 18.66 15.22 -8.36
CA ILE A 346 20.11 15.08 -8.53
C ILE A 346 20.61 16.08 -9.57
N GLU A 347 19.97 16.17 -10.74
CA GLU A 347 20.39 17.06 -11.82
C GLU A 347 20.30 18.54 -11.45
N GLN A 348 19.35 18.92 -10.60
CA GLN A 348 19.22 20.28 -10.07
C GLN A 348 20.26 20.61 -8.99
N ALA A 349 20.77 19.59 -8.28
CA ALA A 349 21.62 19.75 -7.10
C ALA A 349 23.08 19.28 -7.30
N ALA A 350 23.40 18.69 -8.45
CA ALA A 350 24.74 18.20 -8.77
C ALA A 350 25.68 19.37 -9.05
N THR A 351 26.83 19.39 -8.37
CA THR A 351 27.93 20.31 -8.68
C THR A 351 28.72 19.84 -9.91
N GLU A 352 29.56 20.71 -10.49
CA GLU A 352 30.45 20.36 -11.62
C GLU A 352 31.40 19.19 -11.28
N GLU A 353 31.66 18.95 -10.00
CA GLU A 353 32.47 17.84 -9.47
C GLU A 353 31.67 16.52 -9.30
N GLY A 354 30.37 16.52 -9.64
CA GLY A 354 29.48 15.36 -9.51
C GLY A 354 28.99 15.08 -8.09
N LYS A 355 29.26 15.98 -7.13
CA LYS A 355 28.75 15.86 -5.75
C LYS A 355 27.29 16.29 -5.71
N VAL A 356 26.43 15.44 -5.14
CA VAL A 356 24.99 15.70 -4.99
C VAL A 356 24.72 16.17 -3.58
N VAL A 357 24.14 17.37 -3.42
CA VAL A 357 23.76 17.91 -2.11
C VAL A 357 22.30 18.35 -2.14
N CYS A 358 21.41 17.45 -1.73
CA CYS A 358 19.97 17.68 -1.65
C CYS A 358 19.53 17.81 -0.18
N ASN A 359 19.62 19.01 0.39
CA ASN A 359 19.23 19.27 1.79
C ASN A 359 17.83 19.91 1.95
N THR A 360 16.95 19.77 0.95
CA THR A 360 15.59 20.31 1.02
C THR A 360 14.61 19.27 1.57
N PRO A 361 13.48 19.68 2.18
CA PRO A 361 12.42 18.74 2.57
C PRO A 361 11.88 17.93 1.38
N ALA A 362 11.91 18.51 0.18
CA ALA A 362 11.51 17.85 -1.07
C ALA A 362 12.43 16.68 -1.47
N SER A 363 13.63 16.57 -0.91
CA SER A 363 14.52 15.43 -1.21
C SER A 363 14.35 14.24 -0.26
N ALA A 364 13.47 14.30 0.74
CA ALA A 364 13.11 13.15 1.57
C ALA A 364 11.59 13.00 1.62
N VAL A 365 11.05 12.11 0.80
CA VAL A 365 9.60 12.07 0.50
C VAL A 365 9.02 10.67 0.54
N VAL A 366 7.73 10.58 0.84
CA VAL A 366 6.88 9.41 0.54
C VAL A 366 6.24 9.61 -0.83
N LEU A 367 6.41 8.63 -1.72
CA LEU A 367 5.70 8.57 -2.99
C LEU A 367 4.38 7.84 -2.82
N GLY A 368 3.31 8.59 -2.54
CA GLY A 368 1.98 8.06 -2.28
C GLY A 368 0.99 8.27 -3.42
N LEU A 369 -0.16 7.61 -3.34
CA LEU A 369 -1.34 7.88 -4.16
C LEU A 369 -2.35 8.67 -3.33
N ILE A 370 -2.69 9.90 -3.76
CA ILE A 370 -3.66 10.77 -3.10
C ILE A 370 -4.66 11.26 -4.15
N LYS A 371 -5.98 11.03 -3.95
CA LYS A 371 -7.06 11.53 -4.82
C LYS A 371 -6.81 11.28 -6.31
N ARG A 372 -6.24 10.11 -6.65
CA ARG A 372 -5.86 9.60 -7.99
C ARG A 372 -4.54 10.15 -8.59
N GLN A 373 -3.82 11.00 -7.88
CA GLN A 373 -2.51 11.50 -8.30
C GLN A 373 -1.41 10.83 -7.50
N ASN A 374 -0.26 10.61 -8.12
CA ASN A 374 0.89 10.16 -7.35
C ASN A 374 1.63 11.42 -6.91
N GLU A 375 1.73 11.63 -5.61
CA GLU A 375 2.31 12.81 -4.98
C GLU A 375 3.57 12.45 -4.21
N PHE A 376 4.50 13.40 -4.14
CA PHE A 376 5.72 13.29 -3.35
C PHE A 376 5.57 14.20 -2.13
N THR A 377 5.27 13.60 -0.98
CA THR A 377 5.03 14.35 0.26
C THR A 377 6.26 14.27 1.15
N PRO A 378 6.83 15.39 1.61
CA PRO A 378 7.97 15.38 2.53
C PRO A 378 7.69 14.54 3.79
N VAL A 379 8.66 13.76 4.25
CA VAL A 379 8.47 12.91 5.44
C VAL A 379 8.24 13.72 6.71
N GLU A 380 8.81 14.92 6.78
CA GLU A 380 8.65 15.87 7.87
C GLU A 380 7.19 16.33 8.03
N THR A 381 6.52 16.67 6.92
CA THR A 381 5.13 17.15 6.96
C THR A 381 4.15 16.04 7.35
N LEU A 382 4.51 14.77 7.11
CA LEU A 382 3.70 13.62 7.50
C LEU A 382 3.77 13.31 8.99
N LYS A 383 4.78 13.81 9.71
CA LYS A 383 4.98 13.55 11.14
C LYS A 383 3.80 14.01 12.00
N SER A 384 3.15 15.12 11.63
CA SER A 384 1.97 15.64 12.32
C SER A 384 0.70 14.81 12.09
N ASN A 385 0.62 14.07 10.98
CA ASN A 385 -0.50 13.20 10.63
C ASN A 385 -0.18 11.71 10.89
N THR A 386 0.71 11.42 11.83
CA THR A 386 1.15 10.06 12.12
C THR A 386 1.00 9.75 13.60
N ASP A 387 0.26 8.69 13.92
CA ASP A 387 0.32 8.03 15.22
C ASP A 387 1.56 7.13 15.26
N ILE A 388 2.54 7.53 16.07
CA ILE A 388 3.82 6.83 16.21
C ILE A 388 3.68 5.56 17.06
N GLU A 389 2.80 5.58 18.06
CA GLU A 389 2.59 4.47 18.98
C GLU A 389 1.91 3.30 18.24
N HIS A 390 0.83 3.60 17.52
CA HIS A 390 0.03 2.61 16.80
C HIS A 390 0.50 2.38 15.35
N ARG A 391 1.51 3.12 14.89
CA ARG A 391 2.14 2.98 13.56
C ARG A 391 1.16 3.14 12.40
N MET A 392 0.38 4.22 12.41
CA MET A 392 -0.67 4.45 11.41
C MET A 392 -0.91 5.95 11.17
N PRO A 393 -1.48 6.34 10.01
CA PRO A 393 -1.93 7.71 9.81
C PRO A 393 -3.16 8.03 10.66
N LEU A 394 -3.31 9.30 11.07
CA LEU A 394 -4.49 9.76 11.82
C LEU A 394 -5.72 9.86 10.91
N GLU A 395 -5.53 10.31 9.68
CA GLU A 395 -6.61 10.41 8.70
C GLU A 395 -6.60 9.24 7.71
N GLN A 396 -7.75 8.59 7.57
CA GLN A 396 -7.93 7.43 6.70
C GLN A 396 -9.20 7.57 5.86
N TRP A 397 -9.03 7.63 4.53
CA TRP A 397 -10.13 7.89 3.61
C TRP A 397 -11.26 6.85 3.64
N TRP A 398 -10.98 5.63 4.06
CA TRP A 398 -11.90 4.49 4.01
C TRP A 398 -12.83 4.43 5.23
N LEU A 399 -12.53 5.15 6.32
CA LEU A 399 -13.42 5.23 7.49
C LEU A 399 -14.79 5.82 7.11
N LYS A 400 -14.84 6.74 6.14
CA LYS A 400 -16.12 7.29 5.62
C LYS A 400 -17.01 6.25 4.93
N LEU A 401 -16.48 5.07 4.60
CA LEU A 401 -17.25 3.96 4.02
C LEU A 401 -17.87 3.06 5.10
N ARG A 402 -17.49 3.20 6.37
CA ARG A 402 -18.00 2.39 7.48
C ARG A 402 -19.53 2.43 7.61
N PRO A 403 -20.22 3.58 7.48
CA PRO A 403 -21.68 3.59 7.54
C PRO A 403 -22.34 2.73 6.46
N LEU A 404 -21.71 2.64 5.27
CA LEU A 404 -22.23 1.79 4.18
C LEU A 404 -22.21 0.31 4.55
N LEU A 405 -21.22 -0.15 5.33
CA LEU A 405 -21.16 -1.54 5.79
C LEU A 405 -22.42 -1.89 6.60
N ARG A 406 -22.77 -1.05 7.60
CA ARG A 406 -23.93 -1.25 8.46
C ARG A 406 -25.26 -1.15 7.69
N ILE A 407 -25.37 -0.18 6.77
CA ILE A 407 -26.55 -0.02 5.90
C ILE A 407 -26.76 -1.26 5.02
N LEU A 408 -25.71 -1.74 4.36
CA LEU A 408 -25.78 -2.91 3.48
C LEU A 408 -26.02 -4.22 4.25
N ALA A 409 -25.57 -4.30 5.50
CA ALA A 409 -25.88 -5.40 6.41
C ALA A 409 -27.32 -5.39 6.96
N LYS A 410 -28.09 -4.32 6.72
CA LYS A 410 -29.43 -4.08 7.30
C LYS A 410 -29.41 -4.04 8.83
N HIS A 411 -28.38 -3.45 9.42
CA HIS A 411 -28.36 -3.21 10.86
C HIS A 411 -29.46 -2.20 11.21
N GLU A 412 -30.39 -2.54 12.12
CA GLU A 412 -31.50 -1.65 12.55
C GLU A 412 -31.00 -0.49 13.42
N SER A 413 -29.71 -0.45 13.78
CA SER A 413 -29.13 0.69 14.50
C SER A 413 -29.07 1.92 13.59
N VAL A 414 -30.09 2.75 13.69
CA VAL A 414 -30.17 4.05 13.03
C VAL A 414 -29.00 4.92 13.52
N TYR A 415 -28.13 5.32 12.61
CA TYR A 415 -27.14 6.36 12.90
C TYR A 415 -27.89 7.69 13.01
N VAL A 416 -27.81 8.37 14.16
CA VAL A 416 -28.12 9.80 14.21
C VAL A 416 -26.93 10.47 13.53
N GLY A 417 -27.08 10.79 12.26
CA GLY A 417 -26.06 11.56 11.56
C GLY A 417 -26.01 12.96 12.16
N ASP A 418 -24.84 13.37 12.66
CA ASP A 418 -24.51 14.79 12.82
C ASP A 418 -24.35 15.40 11.41
N PHE A 419 -25.43 15.42 10.64
CA PHE A 419 -25.58 16.36 9.55
C PHE A 419 -26.22 17.59 10.18
N VAL A 420 -25.42 18.63 10.36
CA VAL A 420 -25.97 19.98 10.36
C VAL A 420 -26.59 20.15 8.98
N GLU A 421 -27.93 20.07 8.92
CA GLU A 421 -28.67 20.61 7.79
C GLU A 421 -28.32 22.09 7.73
N THR A 422 -27.33 22.46 6.93
CA THR A 422 -27.30 23.80 6.37
C THR A 422 -28.48 23.86 5.41
N SER A 423 -29.59 24.40 5.92
CA SER A 423 -30.71 24.87 5.11
C SER A 423 -30.15 25.74 4.00
N ILE A 424 -30.69 25.55 2.79
CA ILE A 424 -30.36 26.30 1.58
C ILE A 424 -30.70 27.81 1.72
N ASP A 425 -31.26 28.23 2.84
CA ASP A 425 -31.69 29.61 3.11
C ASP A 425 -30.62 30.51 3.78
N ASP A 426 -29.42 30.02 4.10
CA ASP A 426 -28.36 30.82 4.75
C ASP A 426 -27.25 31.31 3.78
N VAL A 427 -27.59 31.54 2.51
CA VAL A 427 -26.73 32.28 1.57
C VAL A 427 -27.51 33.46 0.99
N ASP A 428 -27.57 34.55 1.76
CA ASP A 428 -27.80 35.91 1.26
C ASP A 428 -26.48 36.69 1.21
#